data_AF-A0A956TM89-F1
#
_entry.id   AF-A0A956TM89-F1
#
_cell.length_a   1.000
_cell.length_b   1.000
_cell.length_c   1.000
_cell.angle_alpha   90.00
_cell.angle_beta   90.00
_cell.angle_gamma   90.00
#
_symmetry.space_group_name_H-M   'P 1'
#
loop_
_entity.id
_entity.type
_entity.pdbx_description
1 polymer ?
#
loop_
_entity_poly.entity_id
_entity_poly.type
_entity_poly.pdbx_seq_one_letter_code
_entity_poly.pdbx_strand_id
1 'polypeptide(L)' 'MAKTVDDAAPKFLTIEIKTSDGKVWGTIRADEKEFKTGSKGFYANGKVKNPDNGLAYQLGANIILVGSKG' A
#
# COMPACT_ATOMS: atom_id res chain seq x y z
N MET A 1 -21.32 -1.31 16.31
CA MET A 1 -20.95 -2.33 15.32
C MET A 1 -19.70 -3.03 15.82
N ALA A 2 -19.59 -4.35 15.63
CA ALA A 2 -18.37 -5.07 16.00
C ALA A 2 -17.20 -4.62 15.10
N LYS A 3 -15.99 -4.56 15.67
CA LYS A 3 -14.76 -4.21 14.94
C LYS A 3 -14.44 -5.30 13.91
N THR A 4 -14.17 -4.90 12.67
CA THR A 4 -13.68 -5.84 11.65
C THR A 4 -12.24 -6.23 11.97
N VAL A 5 -11.99 -7.54 12.05
CA VAL A 5 -10.67 -8.14 12.23
C VAL A 5 -10.45 -9.14 11.10
N ASP A 6 -9.26 -9.11 10.50
CA ASP A 6 -8.81 -10.07 9.50
C ASP A 6 -7.57 -10.78 10.03
N ASP A 7 -7.77 -11.93 10.68
CA ASP A 7 -6.70 -12.74 11.24
C ASP A 7 -5.90 -13.50 10.16
N ALA A 8 -6.40 -13.53 8.92
CA ALA A 8 -5.73 -14.15 7.78
C ALA A 8 -4.88 -13.15 6.98
N ALA A 9 -4.89 -11.87 7.35
CA ALA A 9 -4.10 -10.85 6.65
C ALA A 9 -2.60 -11.19 6.66
N PRO A 10 -1.90 -11.09 5.51
CA PRO A 10 -0.48 -11.33 5.44
C PRO A 10 0.32 -10.22 6.14
N LYS A 11 1.62 -10.46 6.38
CA LYS A 11 2.53 -9.47 6.97
C LYS A 11 2.87 -8.31 6.04
N PHE A 12 2.76 -8.52 4.74
CA PHE A 12 2.99 -7.48 3.74
C PHE A 12 2.25 -7.80 2.44
N LEU A 13 2.09 -6.77 1.61
CA LEU A 13 1.62 -6.85 0.24
C LEU A 13 2.70 -6.32 -0.71
N THR A 14 2.67 -6.77 -1.96
CA THR A 14 3.45 -6.17 -3.05
C THR A 14 2.52 -5.33 -3.91
N ILE A 15 2.83 -4.04 -4.04
CA ILE A 15 2.12 -3.10 -4.91
C ILE A 15 2.94 -2.94 -6.18
N GLU A 16 2.34 -3.22 -7.34
CA GLU A 16 2.91 -2.92 -8.65
C GLU A 16 2.27 -1.63 -9.20
N ILE A 17 3.12 -0.67 -9.58
CA ILE A 17 2.70 0.58 -10.19
C ILE A 17 2.91 0.42 -11.68
N LYS A 18 1.82 0.44 -12.45
CA LYS A 18 1.84 0.35 -13.90
C LYS A 18 0.78 1.22 -14.54
N THR A 19 1.02 1.61 -15.78
CA THR A 19 0.02 2.22 -16.65
C THR A 19 -0.96 1.17 -17.17
N SER A 20 -2.08 1.62 -17.74
CA SER A 20 -3.15 0.74 -18.25
C SER A 20 -2.71 -0.15 -19.41
N ASP A 21 -1.68 0.24 -20.15
CA ASP A 21 -1.03 -0.54 -21.20
C ASP A 21 0.02 -1.54 -20.67
N GLY A 22 0.22 -1.61 -19.35
CA GLY A 22 1.09 -2.58 -18.69
C GLY A 22 2.52 -2.10 -18.43
N LYS A 23 2.88 -0.87 -18.76
CA LYS A 23 4.23 -0.35 -18.49
C LYS A 23 4.48 -0.17 -16.99
N VAL A 24 5.45 -0.90 -16.46
CA VAL A 24 5.76 -0.92 -15.03
C VAL A 24 6.69 0.24 -14.64
N TRP A 25 6.31 0.98 -13.60
CA TRP A 25 7.09 2.06 -12.99
C TRP A 25 7.86 1.59 -11.75
N GLY A 26 7.42 0.48 -11.16
CA GLY A 26 8.13 -0.21 -10.08
C GLY A 26 7.19 -1.04 -9.20
N THR A 27 7.81 -1.75 -8.26
CA THR A 27 7.12 -2.48 -7.21
C THR A 27 7.53 -1.93 -5.84
N ILE A 28 6.57 -1.83 -4.92
CA ILE A 28 6.81 -1.38 -3.55
C ILE A 28 6.16 -2.36 -2.58
N ARG A 29 6.88 -2.68 -1.51
CA ARG A 29 6.37 -3.48 -0.39
C ARG A 29 5.55 -2.59 0.55
N ALA A 30 4.33 -3.03 0.85
CA ALA A 30 3.47 -2.42 1.85
C ALA A 30 3.41 -3.34 3.07
N ASP A 31 3.97 -2.92 4.19
CA ASP A 31 3.97 -3.70 5.42
C ASP A 31 2.69 -3.47 6.22
N GLU A 32 2.29 -4.47 7.02
CA GLU A 32 1.18 -4.34 7.95
C GLU A 32 1.39 -3.13 8.88
N LYS A 33 0.30 -2.40 9.16
CA LYS A 33 0.34 -1.20 9.97
C LYS A 33 -0.93 -1.05 10.79
N GLU A 34 -0.72 -0.78 12.07
CA GLU A 34 -1.74 -0.18 12.93
C GLU A 34 -1.56 1.35 12.92
N PHE A 35 -2.63 2.05 12.57
CA PHE A 35 -2.64 3.50 12.42
C PHE A 35 -2.99 4.17 13.75
N LYS A 36 -2.52 5.40 13.96
CA LYS A 36 -2.79 6.19 15.19
C LYS A 36 -4.30 6.35 15.48
N THR A 37 -5.14 6.23 14.47
CA THR A 37 -6.60 6.30 14.58
C THR A 37 -7.24 5.00 15.11
N GLY A 38 -6.44 3.97 15.38
CA GLY A 38 -6.91 2.64 15.78
C GLY A 38 -7.32 1.73 14.60
N SER A 39 -7.18 2.20 13.37
CA SER A 39 -7.42 1.42 12.15
C SER A 39 -6.25 0.48 11.85
N LYS A 40 -6.51 -0.62 11.14
CA LYS A 40 -5.49 -1.59 10.70
C LYS A 40 -5.46 -1.67 9.18
N GLY A 41 -4.31 -2.06 8.63
CA GLY A 41 -4.14 -2.27 7.20
C GLY A 41 -2.67 -2.35 6.80
N PHE A 42 -2.29 -1.74 5.69
CA PHE A 42 -0.93 -1.75 5.16
C PHE A 42 -0.47 -0.34 4.79
N TYR A 43 0.85 -0.14 4.84
CA TYR A 43 1.47 1.11 4.44
C TYR A 43 2.71 0.87 3.59
N ALA A 44 2.80 1.64 2.51
CA ALA A 44 3.97 1.69 1.65
C ALA A 44 4.43 3.14 1.49
N ASN A 45 5.75 3.32 1.47
CA ASN A 45 6.40 4.55 1.06
C ASN A 45 7.62 4.20 0.21
N GLY A 46 7.88 4.98 -0.82
CA GLY A 46 9.08 4.79 -1.63
C GLY A 46 9.15 5.76 -2.78
N LYS A 47 10.05 5.47 -3.72
CA LYS A 47 10.13 6.19 -4.99
C LYS A 47 9.91 5.20 -6.13
N VAL A 48 9.11 5.59 -7.10
CA VAL A 48 9.00 4.92 -8.40
C VAL A 48 9.61 5.81 -9.46
N LYS A 49 10.09 5.24 -10.56
CA LYS A 49 10.70 6.01 -11.64
C LYS A 49 9.83 5.91 -12.88
N ASN A 50 9.65 7.03 -13.57
CA ASN A 50 9.09 6.97 -14.92
C ASN A 50 10.12 6.25 -15.82
N PRO A 51 9.74 5.11 -16.43
CA PRO A 51 10.65 4.30 -17.24
C PRO A 51 11.14 5.01 -18.51
N ASP A 52 10.46 6.06 -18.99
CA ASP A 52 10.84 6.78 -20.23
C ASP A 52 11.92 7.83 -20.03
N ASN A 53 11.93 8.50 -18.88
CA ASN A 53 12.80 9.65 -18.64
C ASN A 53 13.61 9.55 -17.34
N GLY A 54 13.41 8.49 -16.56
CA GLY A 54 14.16 8.23 -15.32
C GLY A 54 13.81 9.14 -14.14
N LEU A 55 12.87 10.08 -14.29
CA LEU A 55 12.46 10.98 -13.23
C LEU A 55 11.75 10.22 -12.10
N ALA A 56 12.10 10.55 -10.86
CA ALA A 56 11.59 9.88 -9.67
C ALA A 56 10.33 10.57 -9.12
N TYR A 57 9.36 9.76 -8.75
CA TYR A 57 8.12 10.16 -8.09
C TYR A 57 8.10 9.58 -6.68
N GLN A 58 7.73 10.39 -5.70
CA GLN A 58 7.49 9.92 -4.35
C GLN A 58 6.14 9.21 -4.28
N LEU A 59 6.12 7.98 -3.79
CA LEU A 59 4.92 7.19 -3.53
C LEU A 59 4.66 7.10 -2.02
N GLY A 60 3.40 7.30 -1.65
CA GLY A 60 2.87 6.93 -0.34
C GLY A 60 1.49 6.29 -0.53
N ALA A 61 1.29 5.09 0.00
CA ALA A 61 0.05 4.35 -0.12
C ALA A 61 -0.42 3.85 1.25
N ASN A 62 -1.69 4.12 1.57
CA ASN A 62 -2.38 3.57 2.73
C ASN A 62 -3.45 2.60 2.22
N ILE A 63 -3.44 1.37 2.71
CA ILE A 63 -4.48 0.38 2.48
C ILE A 63 -5.12 0.15 3.84
N ILE A 64 -6.43 0.37 3.98
CA ILE A 64 -7.11 0.34 5.27
C ILE A 64 -8.19 -0.74 5.24
N LEU A 65 -8.17 -1.63 6.23
CA LEU A 65 -9.26 -2.58 6.43
C LEU A 65 -10.51 -1.82 6.88
N VAL A 66 -11.56 -1.86 6.07
CA VAL A 66 -12.81 -1.16 6.34
C VAL A 66 -13.47 -1.73 7.60
N GLY A 67 -13.91 -0.85 8.51
CA GLY A 67 -14.50 -1.26 9.79
C GLY A 67 -13.49 -1.69 10.87
N SER A 68 -12.18 -1.59 10.60
CA SER A 68 -11.12 -1.93 11.57
C SER A 68 -10.86 -0.86 12.63
N LYS A 69 -11.50 0.30 12.53
CA LYS A 69 -11.33 1.38 13.51
C LYS A 69 -11.90 0.93 14.86
N GLY A 70 -11.06 0.98 15.90
CA GLY A 70 -11.45 0.79 17.30
C GLY A 70 -12.19 1.98 17.87
#